data_AF-A0A972Y141-F1
#
_entry.id   AF-A0A972Y141-F1
#
_cell.length_a   1.000
_cell.length_b   1.000
_cell.length_c   1.000
_cell.angle_alpha   90.00
_cell.angle_beta   90.00
_cell.angle_gamma   90.00
#
_symmetry.space_group_name_H-M   'P 1'
#
loop_
_entity.id
_entity.type
_entity.pdbx_description
1 polymer ?
#
loop_
_entity_poly.entity_id
_entity_poly.type
_entity_poly.pdbx_seq_one_letter_code
_entity_poly.pdbx_strand_id
1 'polypeptide(L)'
;MKITTLLALLCLYINTLNSQERVSVMFYNLLNYPTINEAARTDDLSLILNNYRPDVFAVCELNNASGAANILSILQTYDATFQMAIFVTNSSDDLNGNSNSLQQLVFYNHKVILETQHTPLATSLRDINHYTFLLNSDDQITSPERFDLYVTHLKASQGASNEAIRADMVNVFTSDLNNLPTTRPVIFAGDFNFYDSSEPGNVELLDNTNNIVLFDPANRQGSWHNNPSFIDMFSQATATGNLNGGSGGGIDDRFDFIYLSDHFLTNPDLLYSSGSYRTIGNNNNSNCWNRDITSNDCGGATYPFAIREALYNFSDHLPIFLEIETDKTLSTPNFETSEDLLTLVSGNYVSDQLLIQLKETNLQKPKLLFFNTLGQTVKRKNITNNSLISVNVSDFSSGMYYIKLENSNIDALKFIKR
;
A
#
# COMPACT_ATOMS: atom_id res chain seq x y z
N MET A 1 25.43 10.69 -50.80
CA MET A 1 26.13 11.23 -49.60
C MET A 1 25.28 12.20 -48.76
N LYS A 2 23.94 12.24 -48.89
CA LYS A 2 23.06 13.13 -48.10
C LYS A 2 21.99 12.40 -47.25
N ILE A 3 21.72 11.13 -47.53
CA ILE A 3 20.73 10.32 -46.79
C ILE A 3 21.37 9.63 -45.58
N THR A 4 22.64 9.22 -45.69
CA THR A 4 23.39 8.59 -44.59
C THR A 4 23.70 9.55 -43.43
N THR A 5 23.84 10.85 -43.71
CA THR A 5 24.06 11.87 -42.68
C THR A 5 22.79 12.21 -41.90
N LEU A 6 21.61 12.05 -42.52
CA LEU A 6 20.31 12.33 -41.87
C LEU A 6 19.91 11.20 -40.90
N LEU A 7 20.28 9.95 -41.20
CA LEU A 7 20.03 8.81 -40.32
C LEU A 7 20.93 8.82 -39.07
N ALA A 8 22.16 9.34 -39.20
CA ALA A 8 23.11 9.48 -38.09
C ALA A 8 22.70 10.59 -37.10
N LEU A 9 22.03 11.65 -37.57
CA LEU A 9 21.47 12.71 -36.72
C LEU A 9 20.17 12.30 -36.01
N LEU A 10 19.42 11.34 -36.55
CA LEU A 10 18.21 10.82 -35.90
C LEU A 10 18.53 9.83 -34.76
N CYS A 11 19.70 9.16 -34.78
CA CYS A 11 20.15 8.26 -33.71
C CYS A 11 20.75 8.99 -32.48
N LEU A 12 20.92 10.33 -32.53
CA LEU A 12 21.46 11.12 -31.42
C LEU A 12 20.38 11.71 -30.50
N TYR A 13 19.10 11.44 -30.78
CA TYR A 13 17.98 11.68 -29.85
C TYR A 13 17.52 10.37 -29.22
N ILE A 14 18.45 9.66 -28.57
CA ILE A 14 18.05 8.73 -27.51
C ILE A 14 17.70 9.63 -26.33
N ASN A 15 16.45 10.06 -26.26
CA ASN A 15 15.91 10.58 -25.01
C ASN A 15 16.15 9.49 -23.97
N THR A 16 16.92 9.79 -22.94
CA THR A 16 16.93 9.02 -21.70
C THR A 16 15.54 9.14 -21.11
N LEU A 17 14.64 8.27 -21.54
CA LEU A 17 13.36 8.07 -20.88
C LEU A 17 13.70 7.44 -19.53
N ASN A 18 13.74 8.25 -18.48
CA ASN A 18 13.69 7.71 -17.13
C ASN A 18 12.29 7.11 -16.97
N SER A 19 12.22 5.85 -16.56
CA SER A 19 10.95 5.27 -16.12
C SER A 19 10.56 6.00 -14.84
N GLN A 20 9.49 6.80 -14.89
CA GLN A 20 8.94 7.41 -13.68
C GLN A 20 8.48 6.31 -12.74
N GLU A 21 9.00 6.34 -11.52
CA GLU A 21 8.57 5.42 -10.49
C GLU A 21 7.29 5.95 -9.84
N ARG A 22 6.49 5.03 -9.29
CA ARG A 22 5.22 5.38 -8.65
C ARG A 22 5.15 4.85 -7.25
N VAL A 23 4.65 5.68 -6.34
CA VAL A 23 4.22 5.32 -4.99
C VAL A 23 2.70 5.39 -4.96
N SER A 24 2.06 4.24 -4.78
CA SER A 24 0.61 4.14 -4.68
C SER A 24 0.13 4.32 -3.25
N VAL A 25 -0.89 5.15 -3.05
CA VAL A 25 -1.50 5.43 -1.76
C VAL A 25 -2.94 4.97 -1.78
N MET A 26 -3.31 4.14 -0.80
CA MET A 26 -4.67 3.67 -0.60
C MET A 26 -5.17 4.06 0.78
N PHE A 27 -6.40 4.56 0.85
CA PHE A 27 -7.14 4.70 2.09
C PHE A 27 -8.33 3.72 2.11
N TYR A 28 -8.59 3.09 3.25
CA TYR A 28 -9.76 2.21 3.41
C TYR A 28 -10.34 2.23 4.84
N ASN A 29 -11.62 2.58 4.97
CA ASN A 29 -12.39 2.31 6.19
C ASN A 29 -12.66 0.80 6.30
N LEU A 30 -12.19 0.21 7.40
CA LEU A 30 -12.19 -1.23 7.61
C LEU A 30 -13.40 -1.76 8.38
N LEU A 31 -14.47 -1.00 8.61
CA LEU A 31 -15.68 -1.48 9.32
C LEU A 31 -15.35 -2.31 10.57
N ASN A 32 -14.88 -1.66 11.63
CA ASN A 32 -14.57 -2.29 12.91
C ASN A 32 -13.62 -3.51 12.85
N TYR A 33 -12.67 -3.57 11.90
CA TYR A 33 -11.78 -4.73 11.76
C TYR A 33 -10.84 -4.88 12.98
N PRO A 34 -10.67 -6.08 13.58
CA PRO A 34 -11.15 -7.39 13.12
C PRO A 34 -12.51 -7.82 13.67
N THR A 35 -13.13 -7.07 14.59
CA THR A 35 -14.38 -7.51 15.23
C THR A 35 -15.59 -7.29 14.32
N ILE A 36 -15.93 -8.32 13.57
CA ILE A 36 -17.22 -8.78 13.00
C ILE A 36 -16.82 -9.95 12.08
N ASN A 37 -17.23 -11.19 12.37
CA ASN A 37 -16.94 -12.38 11.54
C ASN A 37 -15.50 -12.45 10.96
N GLU A 38 -14.49 -12.28 11.83
CA GLU A 38 -13.06 -12.09 11.52
C GLU A 38 -12.50 -13.02 10.43
N ALA A 39 -12.78 -14.32 10.50
CA ALA A 39 -12.16 -15.32 9.62
C ALA A 39 -12.53 -15.17 8.13
N ALA A 40 -13.75 -14.74 7.80
CA ALA A 40 -14.17 -14.58 6.41
C ALA A 40 -13.55 -13.32 5.78
N ARG A 41 -13.45 -12.24 6.56
CA ARG A 41 -12.98 -10.93 6.12
C ARG A 41 -11.48 -10.90 5.81
N THR A 42 -10.67 -11.73 6.47
CA THR A 42 -9.22 -11.83 6.18
C THR A 42 -8.96 -12.28 4.74
N ASP A 43 -9.70 -13.27 4.23
CA ASP A 43 -9.53 -13.77 2.86
C ASP A 43 -9.97 -12.73 1.82
N ASP A 44 -11.08 -12.04 2.08
CA ASP A 44 -11.58 -10.95 1.23
C ASP A 44 -10.57 -9.78 1.17
N LEU A 45 -10.03 -9.36 2.31
CA LEU A 45 -9.00 -8.32 2.36
C LEU A 45 -7.73 -8.74 1.63
N SER A 46 -7.32 -10.00 1.78
CA SER A 46 -6.16 -10.56 1.06
C SER A 46 -6.37 -10.51 -0.45
N LEU A 47 -7.56 -10.87 -0.93
CA LEU A 47 -7.90 -10.77 -2.35
C LEU A 47 -7.82 -9.31 -2.83
N ILE A 48 -8.40 -8.36 -2.09
CA ILE A 48 -8.38 -6.93 -2.43
C ILE A 48 -6.93 -6.43 -2.52
N LEU A 49 -6.15 -6.58 -1.44
CA LEU A 49 -4.79 -6.02 -1.36
C LEU A 49 -3.83 -6.68 -2.35
N ASN A 50 -3.96 -7.97 -2.64
CA ASN A 50 -3.10 -8.64 -3.63
C ASN A 50 -3.40 -8.21 -5.08
N ASN A 51 -4.59 -7.71 -5.37
CA ASN A 51 -4.96 -7.19 -6.70
C ASN A 51 -4.50 -5.73 -6.92
N TYR A 52 -4.55 -4.90 -5.88
CA TYR A 52 -4.26 -3.46 -6.01
C TYR A 52 -2.89 -3.03 -5.49
N ARG A 53 -2.32 -3.80 -4.55
CA ARG A 53 -0.95 -3.67 -4.04
C ARG A 53 -0.53 -2.22 -3.77
N PRO A 54 -1.23 -1.49 -2.86
CA PRO A 54 -0.79 -0.15 -2.48
C PRO A 54 0.62 -0.21 -1.90
N ASP A 55 1.40 0.85 -2.02
CA ASP A 55 2.72 1.00 -1.39
C ASP A 55 2.60 1.63 0.00
N VAL A 56 1.64 2.54 0.17
CA VAL A 56 1.20 3.13 1.44
C VAL A 56 -0.29 2.84 1.62
N PHE A 57 -0.64 2.12 2.68
CA PHE A 57 -2.01 1.73 3.01
C PHE A 57 -2.42 2.35 4.34
N ALA A 58 -3.26 3.37 4.27
CA ALA A 58 -3.85 4.06 5.41
C ALA A 58 -5.25 3.51 5.70
N VAL A 59 -5.58 3.36 6.98
CA VAL A 59 -6.85 2.76 7.40
C VAL A 59 -7.49 3.51 8.54
N CYS A 60 -8.80 3.40 8.67
CA CYS A 60 -9.54 3.72 9.90
C CYS A 60 -10.43 2.54 10.32
N GLU A 61 -11.09 2.66 11.47
CA GLU A 61 -11.90 1.60 12.08
C GLU A 61 -11.13 0.31 12.40
N LEU A 62 -9.83 0.45 12.70
CA LEU A 62 -9.00 -0.63 13.18
C LEU A 62 -9.13 -0.77 14.70
N ASN A 63 -9.69 -1.88 15.18
CA ASN A 63 -10.07 -2.00 16.57
C ASN A 63 -8.93 -2.37 17.53
N ASN A 64 -7.89 -3.07 17.06
CA ASN A 64 -6.79 -3.47 17.94
C ASN A 64 -5.50 -3.82 17.18
N ALA A 65 -4.40 -3.91 17.93
CA ALA A 65 -3.08 -4.28 17.44
C ALA A 65 -3.01 -5.69 16.82
N SER A 66 -3.90 -6.61 17.21
CA SER A 66 -3.96 -7.95 16.59
C SER A 66 -4.50 -7.87 15.16
N GLY A 67 -5.55 -7.06 14.94
CA GLY A 67 -6.03 -6.73 13.60
C GLY A 67 -4.96 -6.06 12.75
N ALA A 68 -4.21 -5.12 13.34
CA ALA A 68 -3.07 -4.48 12.67
C ALA A 68 -2.02 -5.50 12.21
N ALA A 69 -1.60 -6.39 13.13
CA ALA A 69 -0.61 -7.43 12.83
C ALA A 69 -1.12 -8.42 11.76
N ASN A 70 -2.43 -8.72 11.74
CA ASN A 70 -3.02 -9.55 10.71
C ASN A 70 -2.96 -8.88 9.32
N ILE A 71 -3.32 -7.59 9.21
CA ILE A 71 -3.20 -6.83 7.95
C ILE A 71 -1.75 -6.80 7.47
N LEU A 72 -0.80 -6.53 8.37
CA LEU A 72 0.63 -6.56 8.04
C LEU A 72 1.03 -7.93 7.48
N SER A 73 0.57 -9.03 8.09
CA SER A 73 0.84 -10.37 7.60
C SER A 73 0.25 -10.63 6.21
N ILE A 74 -0.92 -10.08 5.89
CA ILE A 74 -1.53 -10.17 4.55
C ILE A 74 -0.65 -9.44 3.53
N LEU A 75 -0.27 -8.19 3.80
CA LEU A 75 0.57 -7.37 2.93
C LEU A 75 1.92 -8.06 2.65
N GLN A 76 2.51 -8.66 3.69
CA GLN A 76 3.77 -9.39 3.62
C GLN A 76 3.71 -10.68 2.80
N THR A 77 2.52 -11.16 2.41
CA THR A 77 2.42 -12.34 1.52
C THR A 77 2.85 -12.03 0.08
N TYR A 78 2.69 -10.79 -0.38
CA TYR A 78 3.12 -10.39 -1.73
C TYR A 78 4.32 -9.43 -1.72
N ASP A 79 4.59 -8.73 -0.61
CA ASP A 79 5.76 -7.87 -0.43
C ASP A 79 6.26 -7.94 1.02
N ALA A 80 7.30 -8.75 1.25
CA ALA A 80 7.87 -8.96 2.57
C ALA A 80 8.50 -7.69 3.20
N THR A 81 8.65 -6.60 2.44
CA THR A 81 9.23 -5.35 2.94
C THR A 81 8.22 -4.47 3.68
N PHE A 82 6.93 -4.84 3.68
CA PHE A 82 5.92 -4.10 4.42
C PHE A 82 6.26 -3.98 5.91
N GLN A 83 6.04 -2.78 6.42
CA GLN A 83 6.09 -2.40 7.81
C GLN A 83 4.76 -1.71 8.18
N MET A 84 4.52 -1.54 9.47
CA MET A 84 3.41 -0.76 9.99
C MET A 84 3.91 0.26 11.01
N ALA A 85 3.22 1.38 11.12
CA ALA A 85 3.41 2.29 12.24
C ALA A 85 3.06 1.60 13.58
N ILE A 86 3.51 2.18 14.70
CA ILE A 86 3.18 1.68 16.03
C ILE A 86 1.68 1.88 16.27
N PHE A 87 0.97 0.81 16.58
CA PHE A 87 -0.45 0.90 16.94
C PHE A 87 -0.61 1.70 18.23
N VAL A 88 -1.47 2.72 18.19
CA VAL A 88 -1.83 3.57 19.33
C VAL A 88 -3.35 3.61 19.45
N THR A 89 -3.84 3.75 20.67
CA THR A 89 -5.27 3.97 20.93
C THR A 89 -5.58 5.46 20.89
N ASN A 90 -6.80 5.78 20.51
CA ASN A 90 -7.36 7.11 20.62
C ASN A 90 -7.20 7.66 22.04
N SER A 91 -7.09 8.97 22.13
CA SER A 91 -7.02 9.75 23.37
C SER A 91 -8.04 10.90 23.37
N SER A 92 -8.70 11.16 22.24
CA SER A 92 -9.87 12.03 22.17
C SER A 92 -11.03 11.42 22.96
N ASP A 93 -12.05 12.23 23.29
CA ASP A 93 -13.26 11.85 24.03
C ASP A 93 -13.12 11.39 25.51
N ASP A 94 -11.89 11.21 26.02
CA ASP A 94 -11.56 10.78 27.38
C ASP A 94 -12.20 11.63 28.52
N LEU A 95 -12.65 12.85 28.21
CA LEU A 95 -13.33 13.74 29.17
C LEU A 95 -14.84 13.49 29.30
N ASN A 96 -15.50 12.94 28.27
CA ASN A 96 -16.96 12.81 28.20
C ASN A 96 -17.47 11.38 27.95
N GLY A 97 -16.58 10.46 27.58
CA GLY A 97 -16.85 9.02 27.52
C GLY A 97 -15.67 8.32 26.88
N ASN A 98 -14.95 7.47 27.61
CA ASN A 98 -13.71 6.82 27.16
C ASN A 98 -14.02 5.66 26.19
N SER A 99 -14.32 5.99 24.93
CA SER A 99 -14.60 5.01 23.88
C SER A 99 -13.48 5.01 22.84
N ASN A 100 -12.29 4.60 23.28
CA ASN A 100 -11.07 4.52 22.49
C ASN A 100 -11.06 3.33 21.50
N SER A 101 -12.09 3.24 20.65
CA SER A 101 -12.25 2.30 19.54
C SER A 101 -12.00 2.98 18.18
N LEU A 102 -12.00 2.21 17.09
CA LEU A 102 -11.96 2.72 15.71
C LEU A 102 -10.66 3.46 15.32
N GLN A 103 -9.52 2.84 15.58
CA GLN A 103 -8.22 3.47 15.37
C GLN A 103 -7.84 3.62 13.91
N GLN A 104 -6.93 4.54 13.67
CA GLN A 104 -6.26 4.73 12.39
C GLN A 104 -4.85 4.13 12.43
N LEU A 105 -4.36 3.68 11.28
CA LEU A 105 -2.98 3.20 11.15
C LEU A 105 -2.49 3.37 9.71
N VAL A 106 -1.17 3.34 9.52
CA VAL A 106 -0.55 3.24 8.21
C VAL A 106 0.37 2.02 8.12
N PHE A 107 0.30 1.35 6.98
CA PHE A 107 1.22 0.31 6.53
C PHE A 107 1.97 0.83 5.31
N TYR A 108 3.23 0.47 5.14
CA TYR A 108 4.06 0.98 4.05
C TYR A 108 5.15 -0.02 3.67
N ASN A 109 5.56 -0.05 2.41
CA ASN A 109 6.66 -0.89 1.94
C ASN A 109 7.96 -0.10 1.75
N HIS A 110 8.98 -0.78 1.21
CA HIS A 110 10.32 -0.23 1.01
C HIS A 110 10.40 1.04 0.15
N LYS A 111 9.35 1.46 -0.58
CA LYS A 111 9.42 2.71 -1.37
C LYS A 111 9.47 3.96 -0.51
N VAL A 112 9.07 3.87 0.76
CA VAL A 112 9.12 4.97 1.72
C VAL A 112 9.70 4.51 3.05
N ILE A 113 10.27 5.44 3.79
CA ILE A 113 10.80 5.24 5.14
C ILE A 113 9.96 6.10 6.09
N LEU A 114 9.39 5.49 7.12
CA LEU A 114 8.78 6.24 8.22
C LEU A 114 9.90 6.84 9.09
N GLU A 115 10.14 8.14 8.96
CA GLU A 115 11.12 8.84 9.80
C GLU A 115 10.54 9.23 11.16
N THR A 116 9.25 9.57 11.20
CA THR A 116 8.60 10.00 12.44
C THR A 116 7.13 9.61 12.46
N GLN A 117 6.73 8.97 13.54
CA GLN A 117 5.34 8.88 13.96
C GLN A 117 5.13 9.92 15.07
N HIS A 118 4.32 10.93 14.78
CA HIS A 118 4.05 12.00 15.74
C HIS A 118 3.03 11.54 16.78
N THR A 119 2.90 12.30 17.86
CA THR A 119 1.78 12.11 18.79
C THR A 119 0.49 12.42 18.04
N PRO A 120 -0.52 11.53 18.06
CA PRO A 120 -1.80 11.80 17.39
C PRO A 120 -2.40 13.12 17.87
N LEU A 121 -3.01 13.86 16.94
CA LEU A 121 -3.64 15.13 17.24
C LEU A 121 -5.00 14.85 17.88
N ALA A 122 -5.13 15.14 19.17
CA ALA A 122 -6.40 14.99 19.89
C ALA A 122 -7.42 16.00 19.37
N THR A 123 -8.63 15.52 19.08
CA THR A 123 -9.77 16.33 18.67
C THR A 123 -10.90 16.22 19.70
N SER A 124 -12.09 16.73 19.36
CA SER A 124 -13.28 16.58 20.20
C SER A 124 -13.85 15.15 20.23
N LEU A 125 -13.47 14.27 19.31
CA LEU A 125 -14.07 12.94 19.16
C LEU A 125 -13.06 11.84 18.89
N ARG A 126 -12.21 12.01 17.89
CA ARG A 126 -11.22 10.99 17.48
C ARG A 126 -9.92 11.66 17.06
N ASP A 127 -8.82 11.07 17.50
CA ASP A 127 -7.49 11.52 17.11
C ASP A 127 -7.28 11.47 15.59
N ILE A 128 -6.39 12.34 15.12
CA ILE A 128 -5.85 12.32 13.76
C ILE A 128 -4.40 11.85 13.86
N ASN A 129 -4.07 10.72 13.23
CA ASN A 129 -2.69 10.22 13.24
C ASN A 129 -1.84 11.02 12.24
N HIS A 130 -0.58 11.27 12.58
CA HIS A 130 0.35 12.06 11.77
C HIS A 130 1.70 11.33 11.62
N TYR A 131 2.14 11.17 10.38
CA TYR A 131 3.36 10.47 10.01
C TYR A 131 4.19 11.31 9.05
N THR A 132 5.50 11.40 9.29
CA THR A 132 6.45 11.95 8.33
C THR A 132 7.18 10.81 7.62
N PHE A 133 7.04 10.76 6.30
CA PHE A 133 7.71 9.81 5.42
C PHE A 133 8.83 10.49 4.63
N LEU A 134 9.89 9.72 4.39
CA LEU A 134 10.95 10.01 3.43
C LEU A 134 10.79 9.06 2.24
N LEU A 135 10.86 9.58 1.01
CA LEU A 135 10.95 8.77 -0.19
C LEU A 135 12.26 7.99 -0.17
N ASN A 136 12.20 6.66 -0.27
CA ASN A 136 13.39 5.81 -0.24
C ASN A 136 14.07 5.81 -1.61
N SER A 137 14.78 6.89 -1.93
CA SER A 137 15.54 7.03 -3.17
C SER A 137 17.04 6.81 -2.97
N ASP A 138 17.76 6.48 -4.04
CA ASP A 138 19.21 6.26 -4.00
C ASP A 138 19.99 7.53 -3.57
N ASP A 139 19.40 8.70 -3.81
CA ASP A 139 19.97 10.00 -3.46
C ASP A 139 19.38 10.60 -2.17
N GLN A 140 18.57 9.86 -1.40
CA GLN A 140 17.83 10.36 -0.23
C GLN A 140 18.71 11.04 0.83
N ILE A 141 19.99 10.65 0.93
CA ILE A 141 20.95 11.28 1.85
C ILE A 141 21.33 12.70 1.39
N THR A 142 21.46 12.90 0.08
CA THR A 142 21.89 14.18 -0.52
C THR A 142 20.73 15.07 -0.95
N SER A 143 19.57 14.48 -1.24
CA SER A 143 18.36 15.15 -1.72
C SER A 143 17.13 14.45 -1.12
N PRO A 144 16.83 14.66 0.17
CA PRO A 144 15.72 13.97 0.82
C PRO A 144 14.37 14.57 0.44
N GLU A 145 13.48 13.75 -0.11
CA GLU A 145 12.09 14.15 -0.41
C GLU A 145 11.14 13.61 0.66
N ARG A 146 10.49 14.52 1.38
CA ARG A 146 9.61 14.17 2.49
C ARG A 146 8.19 14.60 2.24
N PHE A 147 7.25 13.81 2.72
CA PHE A 147 5.84 14.19 2.80
C PHE A 147 5.25 13.80 4.16
N ASP A 148 4.21 14.50 4.56
CA ASP A 148 3.45 14.18 5.77
C ASP A 148 2.12 13.52 5.38
N LEU A 149 1.76 12.45 6.08
CA LEU A 149 0.48 11.76 5.93
C LEU A 149 -0.30 11.90 7.23
N TYR A 150 -1.52 12.41 7.10
CA TYR A 150 -2.52 12.47 8.16
C TYR A 150 -3.64 11.49 7.86
N VAL A 151 -4.06 10.72 8.86
CA VAL A 151 -5.16 9.74 8.74
C VAL A 151 -6.26 10.06 9.73
N THR A 152 -7.49 10.22 9.25
CA THR A 152 -8.64 10.65 10.07
C THR A 152 -9.87 9.75 9.93
N HIS A 153 -10.78 9.90 10.87
CA HIS A 153 -12.16 9.43 10.77
C HIS A 153 -13.05 10.47 11.46
N LEU A 154 -13.68 11.34 10.68
CA LEU A 154 -14.44 12.48 11.19
C LEU A 154 -15.83 12.08 11.71
N LYS A 155 -16.49 12.97 12.45
CA LYS A 155 -17.82 12.71 13.03
C LYS A 155 -18.85 12.28 11.97
N ALA A 156 -19.42 11.10 12.15
CA ALA A 156 -20.50 10.57 11.31
C ALA A 156 -21.85 11.28 11.51
N SER A 157 -22.83 10.93 10.67
CA SER A 157 -24.22 11.43 10.67
C SER A 157 -24.42 12.85 10.15
N GLN A 158 -25.63 13.11 9.65
CA GLN A 158 -26.08 14.39 9.08
C GLN A 158 -26.38 15.46 10.13
N GLY A 159 -26.44 16.71 9.68
CA GLY A 159 -27.00 17.84 10.41
C GLY A 159 -25.95 18.77 10.99
N ALA A 160 -26.32 20.06 11.10
CA ALA A 160 -25.42 21.16 11.43
C ALA A 160 -24.55 20.94 12.69
N SER A 161 -25.05 20.22 13.71
CA SER A 161 -24.24 19.92 14.89
C SER A 161 -23.11 18.92 14.61
N ASN A 162 -23.34 17.94 13.73
CA ASN A 162 -22.30 16.99 13.34
C ASN A 162 -21.31 17.63 12.36
N GLU A 163 -21.80 18.47 11.44
CA GLU A 163 -20.98 19.28 10.52
C GLU A 163 -20.02 20.21 11.30
N ALA A 164 -20.50 20.86 12.37
CA ALA A 164 -19.67 21.69 13.23
C ALA A 164 -18.58 20.87 13.96
N ILE A 165 -18.88 19.67 14.43
CA ILE A 165 -17.87 18.79 15.05
C ILE A 165 -16.82 18.37 14.00
N ARG A 166 -17.24 18.02 12.78
CA ARG A 166 -16.28 17.72 11.69
C ARG A 166 -15.38 18.92 11.41
N ALA A 167 -15.95 20.13 11.38
CA ALA A 167 -15.18 21.37 11.19
C ALA A 167 -14.18 21.59 12.33
N ASP A 168 -14.57 21.41 13.59
CA ASP A 168 -13.67 21.53 14.74
C ASP A 168 -12.51 20.53 14.67
N MET A 169 -12.78 19.29 14.24
CA MET A 169 -11.74 18.27 14.02
C MET A 169 -10.79 18.66 12.87
N VAL A 170 -11.32 19.21 11.78
CA VAL A 170 -10.50 19.71 10.66
C VAL A 170 -9.64 20.90 11.08
N ASN A 171 -10.17 21.82 11.89
CA ASN A 171 -9.43 22.97 12.42
C ASN A 171 -8.22 22.55 13.27
N VAL A 172 -8.29 21.41 13.98
CA VAL A 172 -7.13 20.84 14.68
C VAL A 172 -6.04 20.45 13.68
N PHE A 173 -6.42 19.79 12.56
CA PHE A 173 -5.50 19.44 11.49
C PHE A 173 -4.90 20.68 10.82
N THR A 174 -5.71 21.65 10.36
CA THR A 174 -5.18 22.83 9.67
C THR A 174 -4.33 23.71 10.59
N SER A 175 -4.64 23.76 11.89
CA SER A 175 -3.77 24.39 12.88
C SER A 175 -2.39 23.74 12.96
N ASP A 176 -2.30 22.41 12.86
CA ASP A 176 -1.02 21.70 12.91
C ASP A 176 -0.15 21.93 11.67
N LEU A 177 -0.76 22.23 10.52
CA LEU A 177 -0.02 22.58 9.30
C LEU A 177 0.91 23.79 9.48
N ASN A 178 0.63 24.67 10.44
CA ASN A 178 1.50 25.81 10.78
C ASN A 178 2.85 25.38 11.39
N ASN A 179 2.96 24.13 11.86
CA ASN A 179 4.20 23.57 12.40
C ASN A 179 5.09 22.95 11.31
N LEU A 180 4.59 22.83 10.08
CA LEU A 180 5.30 22.26 8.94
C LEU A 180 5.92 23.37 8.05
N PRO A 181 7.01 23.07 7.31
CA PRO A 181 7.46 23.94 6.24
C PRO A 181 6.35 24.19 5.22
N THR A 182 6.16 25.44 4.78
CA THR A 182 5.12 25.81 3.81
C THR A 182 5.20 25.05 2.49
N THR A 183 6.36 24.50 2.14
CA THR A 183 6.60 23.72 0.93
C THR A 183 6.48 22.21 1.13
N ARG A 184 6.02 21.75 2.29
CA ARG A 184 5.89 20.32 2.60
C ARG A 184 4.71 19.71 1.83
N PRO A 185 4.92 18.66 1.02
CA PRO A 185 3.82 17.84 0.52
C PRO A 185 3.06 17.18 1.68
N VAL A 186 1.73 17.32 1.69
CA VAL A 186 0.84 16.79 2.73
C VAL A 186 -0.27 15.98 2.10
N ILE A 187 -0.52 14.80 2.64
CA ILE A 187 -1.64 13.93 2.29
C ILE A 187 -2.58 13.90 3.51
N PHE A 188 -3.87 14.17 3.30
CA PHE A 188 -4.89 14.00 4.34
C PHE A 188 -5.95 13.01 3.87
N ALA A 189 -5.93 11.82 4.45
CA ALA A 189 -6.74 10.69 4.03
C ALA A 189 -7.68 10.23 5.16
N GLY A 190 -8.88 9.79 4.81
CA GLY A 190 -9.85 9.43 5.84
C GLY A 190 -11.25 9.18 5.33
N ASP A 191 -12.09 8.71 6.25
CA ASP A 191 -13.53 8.81 6.17
C ASP A 191 -13.93 10.16 6.76
N PHE A 192 -14.33 11.09 5.90
CA PHE A 192 -14.66 12.46 6.25
C PHE A 192 -16.12 12.63 6.63
N ASN A 193 -17.00 11.69 6.27
CA ASN A 193 -18.45 11.82 6.50
C ASN A 193 -19.04 13.18 6.03
N PHE A 194 -18.46 13.79 4.98
CA PHE A 194 -18.99 15.02 4.38
C PHE A 194 -20.12 14.70 3.40
N TYR A 195 -21.26 15.35 3.58
CA TYR A 195 -22.45 15.20 2.73
C TYR A 195 -22.42 16.12 1.52
N ASP A 196 -21.72 17.26 1.61
CA ASP A 196 -21.49 18.15 0.48
C ASP A 196 -20.24 19.04 0.67
N SER A 197 -19.82 19.67 -0.43
CA SER A 197 -18.64 20.54 -0.46
C SER A 197 -18.78 21.87 0.31
N SER A 198 -19.99 22.26 0.70
CA SER A 198 -20.23 23.49 1.47
C SER A 198 -20.12 23.30 2.98
N GLU A 199 -19.94 22.05 3.44
CA GLU A 199 -19.67 21.78 4.84
C GLU A 199 -18.44 22.57 5.32
N PRO A 200 -18.49 23.19 6.52
CA PRO A 200 -17.43 24.09 6.96
C PRO A 200 -16.05 23.42 7.04
N GLY A 201 -15.99 22.12 7.36
CA GLY A 201 -14.75 21.36 7.34
C GLY A 201 -14.14 21.24 5.93
N ASN A 202 -14.93 20.98 4.89
CA ASN A 202 -14.40 20.96 3.52
C ASN A 202 -13.98 22.36 3.05
N VAL A 203 -14.73 23.40 3.43
CA VAL A 203 -14.36 24.79 3.12
C VAL A 203 -13.02 25.14 3.75
N GLU A 204 -12.80 24.77 5.01
CA GLU A 204 -11.53 24.99 5.71
C GLU A 204 -10.36 24.29 5.02
N LEU A 205 -10.49 23.03 4.58
CA LEU A 205 -9.40 22.31 3.89
C LEU A 205 -8.94 23.00 2.59
N LEU A 206 -9.86 23.66 1.91
CA LEU A 206 -9.64 24.33 0.62
C LEU A 206 -9.37 25.84 0.78
N ASP A 207 -9.30 26.35 2.01
CA ASP A 207 -9.04 27.77 2.26
C ASP A 207 -7.61 28.13 1.86
N ASN A 208 -7.48 29.08 0.92
CA ASN A 208 -6.21 29.56 0.41
C ASN A 208 -5.40 30.38 1.44
N THR A 209 -5.95 30.64 2.63
CA THR A 209 -5.26 31.31 3.73
C THR A 209 -4.49 30.35 4.65
N ASN A 210 -4.68 29.04 4.49
CA ASN A 210 -3.93 28.02 5.23
C ASN A 210 -2.43 28.03 4.89
N ASN A 211 -1.59 27.65 5.87
CA ASN A 211 -0.13 27.55 5.69
C ASN A 211 0.26 26.57 4.59
N ILE A 212 -0.52 25.49 4.45
CA ILE A 212 -0.45 24.52 3.36
C ILE A 212 -1.88 24.32 2.86
N VAL A 213 -2.14 24.63 1.60
CA VAL A 213 -3.47 24.56 1.00
C VAL A 213 -3.68 23.17 0.41
N LEU A 214 -4.82 22.53 0.71
CA LEU A 214 -5.17 21.25 0.12
C LEU A 214 -6.12 21.40 -1.07
N PHE A 215 -6.16 20.37 -1.91
CA PHE A 215 -7.15 20.19 -2.95
C PHE A 215 -7.67 18.74 -2.98
N ASP A 216 -8.87 18.57 -3.52
CA ASP A 216 -9.46 17.26 -3.84
C ASP A 216 -8.96 16.81 -5.22
N PRO A 217 -8.13 15.75 -5.33
CA PRO A 217 -7.59 15.30 -6.61
C PRO A 217 -8.64 14.76 -7.59
N ALA A 218 -9.81 14.35 -7.09
CA ALA A 218 -10.93 14.01 -7.97
C ALA A 218 -11.49 15.26 -8.67
N ASN A 219 -11.34 16.44 -8.05
CA ASN A 219 -11.95 17.70 -8.45
C ASN A 219 -13.47 17.61 -8.61
N ARG A 220 -14.13 17.08 -7.57
CA ARG A 220 -15.56 16.76 -7.58
C ARG A 220 -16.28 17.42 -6.41
N GLN A 221 -16.30 18.74 -6.39
CA GLN A 221 -17.09 19.49 -5.41
C GLN A 221 -18.59 19.43 -5.76
N GLY A 222 -19.44 19.32 -4.74
CA GLY A 222 -20.90 19.37 -4.85
C GLY A 222 -21.59 18.56 -3.75
N SER A 223 -22.82 18.10 -4.00
CA SER A 223 -23.59 17.29 -3.03
C SER A 223 -23.28 15.81 -3.23
N TRP A 224 -22.54 15.24 -2.27
CA TRP A 224 -21.96 13.90 -2.32
C TRP A 224 -22.90 12.81 -1.83
N HIS A 225 -23.99 13.18 -1.17
CA HIS A 225 -24.93 12.24 -0.60
C HIS A 225 -26.13 11.97 -1.51
N ASN A 226 -26.42 10.69 -1.74
CA ASN A 226 -27.56 10.17 -2.50
C ASN A 226 -27.79 10.93 -3.83
N ASN A 227 -26.69 11.20 -4.55
CA ASN A 227 -26.70 12.03 -5.75
C ASN A 227 -26.05 11.32 -6.94
N PRO A 228 -26.82 10.85 -7.93
CA PRO A 228 -26.29 10.05 -9.03
C PRO A 228 -25.30 10.81 -9.93
N SER A 229 -25.18 12.13 -9.80
CA SER A 229 -24.12 12.90 -10.47
C SER A 229 -22.71 12.62 -9.91
N PHE A 230 -22.61 11.89 -8.79
CA PHE A 230 -21.37 11.46 -8.16
C PHE A 230 -21.15 9.95 -8.22
N ILE A 231 -21.86 9.24 -9.11
CA ILE A 231 -21.83 7.79 -9.15
C ILE A 231 -20.46 7.19 -9.37
N ASP A 232 -19.59 7.89 -10.08
CA ASP A 232 -18.21 7.46 -10.31
C ASP A 232 -17.29 7.66 -9.09
N MET A 233 -17.76 8.37 -8.07
CA MET A 233 -17.03 8.68 -6.83
C MET A 233 -17.60 7.99 -5.60
N PHE A 234 -18.78 7.35 -5.68
CA PHE A 234 -19.40 6.70 -4.52
C PHE A 234 -18.46 5.70 -3.87
N SER A 235 -18.36 5.78 -2.54
CA SER A 235 -17.51 4.99 -1.66
C SER A 235 -18.27 4.30 -0.51
N GLN A 236 -19.54 4.64 -0.25
CA GLN A 236 -20.41 4.01 0.75
C GLN A 236 -21.88 4.00 0.24
N ALA A 237 -22.77 3.09 0.64
CA ALA A 237 -22.54 1.84 1.37
C ALA A 237 -22.47 0.64 0.41
N THR A 238 -21.61 -0.35 0.65
CA THR A 238 -21.52 -1.53 -0.23
C THR A 238 -22.78 -2.40 -0.21
N ALA A 239 -23.62 -2.27 0.82
CA ALA A 239 -24.86 -3.03 0.98
C ALA A 239 -26.12 -2.16 1.08
N THR A 240 -27.26 -2.68 0.63
CA THR A 240 -28.59 -2.08 0.87
C THR A 240 -29.10 -2.37 2.28
N GLY A 241 -28.73 -3.52 2.84
CA GLY A 241 -29.00 -3.92 4.22
C GLY A 241 -27.84 -3.58 5.18
N ASN A 242 -28.04 -3.83 6.47
CA ASN A 242 -27.00 -3.65 7.48
C ASN A 242 -25.92 -4.75 7.38
N LEU A 243 -24.64 -4.35 7.30
CA LEU A 243 -23.47 -5.22 7.33
C LEU A 243 -22.96 -5.43 8.77
N ASN A 244 -23.76 -6.05 9.63
CA ASN A 244 -23.39 -6.41 11.02
C ASN A 244 -22.73 -5.28 11.84
N GLY A 245 -23.17 -4.03 11.67
CA GLY A 245 -22.55 -2.86 12.30
C GLY A 245 -22.18 -1.76 11.31
N GLY A 246 -22.12 -2.09 10.03
CA GLY A 246 -21.93 -1.13 8.94
C GLY A 246 -23.21 -0.44 8.49
N SER A 247 -23.03 0.67 7.77
CA SER A 247 -24.10 1.41 7.13
C SER A 247 -24.72 0.60 5.99
N GLY A 248 -26.00 0.84 5.73
CA GLY A 248 -26.72 0.32 4.56
C GLY A 248 -27.34 1.47 3.78
N GLY A 249 -28.01 1.16 2.67
CA GLY A 249 -28.60 2.15 1.76
C GLY A 249 -28.25 1.87 0.29
N GLY A 250 -27.17 1.13 0.06
CA GLY A 250 -26.59 0.88 -1.24
C GLY A 250 -25.53 1.91 -1.59
N ILE A 251 -24.89 1.73 -2.75
CA ILE A 251 -23.80 2.59 -3.21
C ILE A 251 -24.40 3.93 -3.70
N ASP A 252 -24.35 4.96 -2.86
CA ASP A 252 -25.00 6.25 -3.10
C ASP A 252 -24.29 7.49 -2.50
N ASP A 253 -23.21 7.30 -1.75
CA ASP A 253 -22.49 8.34 -1.02
C ASP A 253 -20.98 8.35 -1.31
N ARG A 254 -20.35 9.53 -1.31
CA ARG A 254 -18.88 9.70 -1.30
C ARG A 254 -18.45 10.28 0.05
N PHE A 255 -17.90 9.45 0.92
CA PHE A 255 -17.40 9.87 2.25
C PHE A 255 -15.90 9.67 2.46
N ASP A 256 -15.25 8.90 1.60
CA ASP A 256 -13.84 8.59 1.71
C ASP A 256 -13.02 9.46 0.75
N PHE A 257 -11.96 10.11 1.28
CA PHE A 257 -11.15 11.04 0.52
C PHE A 257 -9.66 10.84 0.76
N ILE A 258 -8.86 11.26 -0.21
CA ILE A 258 -7.43 11.50 -0.09
C ILE A 258 -7.20 12.90 -0.64
N TYR A 259 -7.16 13.90 0.23
CA TYR A 259 -6.78 15.26 -0.13
C TYR A 259 -5.25 15.36 -0.22
N LEU A 260 -4.77 16.19 -1.14
CA LEU A 260 -3.33 16.44 -1.34
C LEU A 260 -3.06 17.94 -1.21
N SER A 261 -1.89 18.33 -0.71
CA SER A 261 -1.44 19.71 -0.84
C SER A 261 -1.04 20.04 -2.27
N ASP A 262 -1.17 21.31 -2.66
CA ASP A 262 -0.80 21.82 -3.98
C ASP A 262 0.66 21.55 -4.39
N HIS A 263 1.55 21.26 -3.44
CA HIS A 263 2.93 20.83 -3.71
C HIS A 263 3.01 19.52 -4.49
N PHE A 264 2.00 18.64 -4.40
CA PHE A 264 1.91 17.47 -5.27
C PHE A 264 1.60 17.82 -6.73
N LEU A 265 1.27 19.06 -7.07
CA LEU A 265 1.06 19.50 -8.46
C LEU A 265 2.32 20.09 -9.10
N THR A 266 3.35 20.39 -8.29
CA THR A 266 4.50 21.17 -8.72
C THR A 266 5.85 20.54 -8.38
N ASN A 267 5.92 19.64 -7.39
CA ASN A 267 7.13 18.90 -7.05
C ASN A 267 7.30 17.69 -7.99
N PRO A 268 8.31 17.64 -8.89
CA PRO A 268 8.52 16.51 -9.79
C PRO A 268 8.95 15.22 -9.08
N ASP A 269 9.50 15.32 -7.87
CA ASP A 269 9.94 14.15 -7.11
C ASP A 269 8.81 13.55 -6.25
N LEU A 270 7.70 14.27 -6.10
CA LEU A 270 6.48 13.85 -5.41
C LEU A 270 5.27 14.45 -6.15
N LEU A 271 5.06 14.04 -7.40
CA LEU A 271 4.02 14.59 -8.26
C LEU A 271 2.77 13.71 -8.24
N TYR A 272 1.59 14.24 -8.01
CA TYR A 272 0.34 13.50 -8.19
C TYR A 272 0.20 13.04 -9.65
N SER A 273 0.03 11.73 -9.84
CA SER A 273 -0.25 11.16 -11.16
C SER A 273 -1.69 11.48 -11.56
N SER A 274 -1.86 12.48 -12.43
CA SER A 274 -3.18 12.94 -12.86
C SER A 274 -4.01 11.81 -13.47
N GLY A 275 -5.25 11.66 -12.97
CA GLY A 275 -6.16 10.59 -13.38
C GLY A 275 -5.96 9.25 -12.67
N SER A 276 -5.05 9.16 -11.70
CA SER A 276 -4.86 7.95 -10.88
C SER A 276 -5.90 7.80 -9.77
N TYR A 277 -6.53 8.90 -9.32
CA TYR A 277 -7.57 8.88 -8.29
C TYR A 277 -8.76 8.02 -8.71
N ARG A 278 -9.11 7.03 -7.90
CA ARG A 278 -10.24 6.12 -8.16
C ARG A 278 -10.80 5.51 -6.88
N THR A 279 -12.10 5.25 -6.91
CA THR A 279 -12.78 4.41 -5.91
C THR A 279 -12.79 2.95 -6.39
N ILE A 280 -12.07 2.09 -5.67
CA ILE A 280 -11.89 0.69 -6.02
C ILE A 280 -13.21 -0.08 -5.88
N GLY A 281 -13.58 -0.85 -6.90
CA GLY A 281 -14.84 -1.61 -6.95
C GLY A 281 -15.98 -0.89 -7.67
N ASN A 282 -15.90 0.44 -7.80
CA ASN A 282 -16.92 1.24 -8.45
C ASN A 282 -16.76 1.22 -9.98
N ASN A 283 -17.63 0.49 -10.67
CA ASN A 283 -17.59 0.36 -12.13
C ASN A 283 -18.11 1.57 -12.91
N ASN A 284 -18.52 2.66 -12.24
CA ASN A 284 -19.17 3.81 -12.87
C ASN A 284 -20.38 3.40 -13.73
N ASN A 285 -21.18 2.46 -13.23
CA ASN A 285 -22.40 2.01 -13.88
C ASN A 285 -23.59 2.79 -13.32
N SER A 286 -24.26 3.60 -14.15
CA SER A 286 -25.40 4.45 -13.77
C SER A 286 -26.51 3.73 -13.00
N ASN A 287 -26.67 2.42 -13.19
CA ASN A 287 -27.70 1.61 -12.54
C ASN A 287 -27.32 1.21 -11.10
N CYS A 288 -26.08 1.41 -10.67
CA CYS A 288 -25.57 1.01 -9.37
C CYS A 288 -26.06 1.90 -8.21
N TRP A 289 -26.59 3.09 -8.51
CA TRP A 289 -27.12 4.00 -7.50
C TRP A 289 -28.18 3.32 -6.61
N ASN A 290 -27.97 3.35 -5.28
CA ASN A 290 -28.82 2.68 -4.29
C ASN A 290 -28.92 1.15 -4.45
N ARG A 291 -27.86 0.51 -4.97
CA ARG A 291 -27.76 -0.95 -5.12
C ARG A 291 -26.66 -1.52 -4.23
N ASP A 292 -26.79 -2.80 -3.89
CA ASP A 292 -25.67 -3.59 -3.36
C ASP A 292 -24.56 -3.64 -4.41
N ILE A 293 -23.31 -3.45 -4.00
CA ILE A 293 -22.16 -3.47 -4.92
C ILE A 293 -22.03 -4.81 -5.67
N THR A 294 -22.59 -5.89 -5.12
CA THR A 294 -22.65 -7.22 -5.74
C THR A 294 -23.71 -7.34 -6.84
N SER A 295 -24.67 -6.41 -6.92
CA SER A 295 -25.71 -6.42 -7.96
C SER A 295 -25.13 -6.45 -9.38
N ASN A 296 -25.87 -7.06 -10.31
CA ASN A 296 -25.56 -6.96 -11.74
C ASN A 296 -25.60 -5.52 -12.24
N ASP A 297 -26.43 -4.67 -11.61
CA ASP A 297 -26.53 -3.24 -11.90
C ASP A 297 -25.25 -2.45 -11.51
N CYS A 298 -24.37 -3.06 -10.69
CA CYS A 298 -23.05 -2.53 -10.33
C CYS A 298 -21.91 -3.20 -11.13
N GLY A 299 -22.22 -4.07 -12.08
CA GLY A 299 -21.23 -4.72 -12.95
C GLY A 299 -20.58 -3.74 -13.93
N GLY A 300 -19.38 -4.09 -14.41
CA GLY A 300 -18.63 -3.34 -15.41
C GLY A 300 -17.30 -4.01 -15.74
N ALA A 301 -16.56 -3.43 -16.68
CA ALA A 301 -15.32 -4.00 -17.19
C ALA A 301 -14.11 -3.80 -16.26
N THR A 302 -14.14 -2.80 -15.38
CA THR A 302 -13.00 -2.39 -14.54
C THR A 302 -12.86 -3.29 -13.31
N TYR A 303 -13.98 -3.58 -12.64
CA TYR A 303 -14.03 -4.31 -11.37
C TYR A 303 -14.91 -5.56 -11.50
N PRO A 304 -14.31 -6.76 -11.59
CA PRO A 304 -15.05 -8.00 -11.77
C PRO A 304 -15.87 -8.34 -10.51
N PHE A 305 -16.86 -9.21 -10.67
CA PHE A 305 -17.76 -9.62 -9.58
C PHE A 305 -17.01 -10.12 -8.33
N ALA A 306 -15.97 -10.93 -8.51
CA ALA A 306 -15.19 -11.47 -7.39
C ALA A 306 -14.56 -10.38 -6.50
N ILE A 307 -14.12 -9.26 -7.09
CA ILE A 307 -13.61 -8.12 -6.31
C ILE A 307 -14.75 -7.40 -5.60
N ARG A 308 -15.87 -7.16 -6.28
CA ARG A 308 -17.04 -6.51 -5.67
C ARG A 308 -17.65 -7.32 -4.53
N GLU A 309 -17.65 -8.64 -4.65
CA GLU A 309 -18.06 -9.57 -3.60
C GLU A 309 -17.12 -9.51 -2.39
N ALA A 310 -15.81 -9.52 -2.60
CA ALA A 310 -14.86 -9.35 -1.51
C ALA A 310 -15.01 -7.99 -0.81
N LEU A 311 -15.22 -6.91 -1.56
CA LEU A 311 -15.48 -5.58 -1.01
C LEU A 311 -16.75 -5.56 -0.15
N TYR A 312 -17.85 -6.15 -0.65
CA TYR A 312 -19.11 -6.29 0.09
C TYR A 312 -18.96 -7.07 1.39
N ASN A 313 -18.24 -8.19 1.35
CA ASN A 313 -18.04 -9.03 2.53
C ASN A 313 -17.07 -8.37 3.54
N PHE A 314 -16.16 -7.53 3.06
CA PHE A 314 -15.13 -6.92 3.90
C PHE A 314 -15.59 -5.65 4.60
N SER A 315 -16.16 -4.67 3.91
CA SER A 315 -16.49 -3.36 4.51
C SER A 315 -17.74 -2.77 3.88
N ASP A 316 -18.45 -1.91 4.62
CA ASP A 316 -19.48 -1.04 4.07
C ASP A 316 -18.92 0.09 3.21
N HIS A 317 -17.59 0.27 3.19
CA HIS A 317 -16.89 1.24 2.35
C HIS A 317 -16.16 0.59 1.16
N LEU A 318 -15.74 1.44 0.22
CA LEU A 318 -14.84 1.13 -0.88
C LEU A 318 -13.48 1.86 -0.70
N PRO A 319 -12.34 1.21 -1.03
CA PRO A 319 -11.03 1.85 -0.94
C PRO A 319 -10.87 3.01 -1.93
N ILE A 320 -10.24 4.09 -1.49
CA ILE A 320 -9.80 5.20 -2.35
C ILE A 320 -8.32 5.00 -2.67
N PHE A 321 -7.94 5.18 -3.92
CA PHE A 321 -6.59 4.92 -4.41
C PHE A 321 -6.12 6.08 -5.30
N LEU A 322 -4.86 6.47 -5.16
CA LEU A 322 -4.16 7.33 -6.10
C LEU A 322 -2.67 6.97 -6.20
N GLU A 323 -1.97 7.56 -7.17
CA GLU A 323 -0.55 7.37 -7.38
C GLU A 323 0.19 8.70 -7.33
N ILE A 324 1.38 8.67 -6.75
CA ILE A 324 2.36 9.74 -6.74
C ILE A 324 3.54 9.26 -7.61
N GLU A 325 3.88 10.04 -8.62
CA GLU A 325 5.03 9.87 -9.49
C GLU A 325 6.26 10.55 -8.90
N THR A 326 7.42 9.95 -9.16
CA THR A 326 8.72 10.51 -8.81
C THR A 326 9.68 10.32 -9.97
N ASP A 327 10.47 11.35 -10.25
CA ASP A 327 11.60 11.28 -11.18
C ASP A 327 12.86 10.69 -10.51
N LYS A 328 12.81 10.40 -9.19
CA LYS A 328 13.91 9.76 -8.45
C LYS A 328 13.92 8.25 -8.68
N THR A 329 15.12 7.68 -8.68
CA THR A 329 15.30 6.22 -8.64
C THR A 329 15.10 5.74 -7.21
N LEU A 330 14.15 4.82 -7.01
CA LEU A 330 13.88 4.25 -5.70
C LEU A 330 14.94 3.20 -5.35
N SER A 331 15.35 3.22 -4.09
CA SER A 331 16.25 2.22 -3.54
C SER A 331 15.54 0.89 -3.47
N THR A 332 15.98 -0.05 -4.30
CA THR A 332 15.54 -1.44 -4.17
C THR A 332 16.13 -2.05 -2.90
N PRO A 333 15.41 -2.93 -2.20
CA PRO A 333 16.00 -3.72 -1.15
C PRO A 333 17.15 -4.49 -1.79
N ASN A 334 18.38 -4.22 -1.37
CA ASN A 334 19.51 -5.06 -1.73
C ASN A 334 19.15 -6.47 -1.24
N PHE A 335 18.77 -7.36 -2.17
CA PHE A 335 19.07 -8.76 -1.94
C PHE A 335 20.58 -8.76 -1.89
N GLU A 336 21.16 -8.83 -0.68
CA GLU A 336 22.57 -9.11 -0.55
C GLU A 336 22.80 -10.42 -1.32
N THR A 337 23.29 -10.29 -2.55
CA THR A 337 24.01 -11.36 -3.20
C THR A 337 25.27 -11.49 -2.38
N SER A 338 25.17 -12.19 -1.25
CA SER A 338 26.35 -12.70 -0.60
C SER A 338 26.97 -13.62 -1.65
N GLU A 339 28.00 -13.12 -2.34
CA GLU A 339 28.68 -13.81 -3.45
C GLU A 339 29.23 -15.18 -3.05
N ASP A 340 29.22 -15.54 -1.75
CA ASP A 340 29.74 -16.80 -1.23
C ASP A 340 28.80 -17.57 -0.29
N LEU A 341 27.48 -17.44 -0.41
CA LEU A 341 26.55 -18.16 0.49
C LEU A 341 26.77 -19.68 0.45
N LEU A 342 27.10 -20.23 -0.73
CA LEU A 342 27.48 -21.62 -0.93
C LEU A 342 28.91 -21.73 -1.45
N THR A 343 29.71 -22.64 -0.91
CA THR A 343 31.05 -22.95 -1.41
C THR A 343 31.33 -24.46 -1.43
N LEU A 344 32.14 -24.92 -2.39
CA LEU A 344 32.61 -26.30 -2.46
C LEU A 344 33.90 -26.47 -1.67
N VAL A 345 33.87 -27.22 -0.57
CA VAL A 345 34.98 -27.31 0.39
C VAL A 345 36.15 -28.14 -0.16
N SER A 346 35.85 -29.16 -0.95
CA SER A 346 36.84 -30.13 -1.45
C SER A 346 37.12 -29.98 -2.94
N GLY A 347 36.82 -28.81 -3.51
CA GLY A 347 36.91 -28.55 -4.95
C GLY A 347 35.67 -29.04 -5.72
N ASN A 348 35.72 -28.90 -7.05
CA ASN A 348 34.59 -29.12 -7.95
C ASN A 348 34.67 -30.42 -8.75
N TYR A 349 35.55 -31.36 -8.38
CA TYR A 349 35.73 -32.65 -9.03
C TYR A 349 35.51 -33.78 -8.01
N VAL A 350 34.46 -34.60 -8.19
CA VAL A 350 33.92 -35.44 -7.11
C VAL A 350 33.65 -36.88 -7.57
N SER A 351 33.97 -37.86 -6.71
CA SER A 351 33.55 -39.26 -6.89
C SER A 351 32.19 -39.51 -6.28
N ASP A 352 32.09 -39.66 -4.95
CA ASP A 352 30.87 -40.19 -4.31
C ASP A 352 30.25 -39.22 -3.31
N GLN A 353 31.03 -38.29 -2.77
CA GLN A 353 30.58 -37.34 -1.77
C GLN A 353 30.99 -35.92 -2.11
N LEU A 354 30.00 -35.04 -2.16
CA LEU A 354 30.18 -33.61 -2.32
C LEU A 354 29.99 -32.92 -0.96
N LEU A 355 30.96 -32.10 -0.57
CA LEU A 355 30.92 -31.28 0.63
C LEU A 355 30.66 -29.82 0.27
N ILE A 356 29.55 -29.29 0.77
CA ILE A 356 29.08 -27.93 0.51
C ILE A 356 29.04 -27.18 1.83
N GLN A 357 29.73 -26.05 1.90
CA GLN A 357 29.65 -25.14 3.04
C GLN A 357 28.61 -24.06 2.76
N LEU A 358 27.67 -23.91 3.68
CA LEU A 358 26.71 -22.83 3.74
C LEU A 358 27.22 -21.82 4.79
N LYS A 359 27.48 -20.57 4.38
CA LYS A 359 28.01 -19.54 5.28
C LYS A 359 26.95 -18.95 6.21
N GLU A 360 25.66 -19.01 5.85
CA GLU A 360 24.56 -18.45 6.65
C GLU A 360 23.55 -19.52 7.10
N THR A 361 23.18 -19.52 8.38
CA THR A 361 22.36 -20.58 8.99
C THR A 361 20.91 -20.17 9.28
N ASN A 362 20.55 -18.90 9.06
CA ASN A 362 19.22 -18.34 9.34
C ASN A 362 18.26 -18.40 8.13
N LEU A 363 18.44 -19.37 7.24
CA LEU A 363 17.54 -19.58 6.10
C LEU A 363 16.36 -20.45 6.54
N GLN A 364 15.13 -20.04 6.25
CA GLN A 364 13.94 -20.81 6.60
C GLN A 364 13.82 -22.08 5.72
N LYS A 365 14.30 -23.22 6.24
CA LYS A 365 14.19 -24.57 5.62
C LYS A 365 14.66 -24.64 4.15
N PRO A 366 15.87 -24.17 3.80
CA PRO A 366 16.29 -24.15 2.41
C PRO A 366 16.52 -25.58 1.86
N LYS A 367 16.31 -25.73 0.55
CA LYS A 367 16.65 -26.95 -0.19
C LYS A 367 17.76 -26.68 -1.19
N LEU A 368 18.67 -27.63 -1.34
CA LEU A 368 19.60 -27.65 -2.47
C LEU A 368 18.96 -28.42 -3.63
N LEU A 369 19.01 -27.81 -4.80
CA LEU A 369 18.56 -28.36 -6.07
C LEU A 369 19.78 -28.67 -6.94
N PHE A 370 19.85 -29.89 -7.46
CA PHE A 370 20.91 -30.35 -8.34
C PHE A 370 20.38 -30.48 -9.76
N PHE A 371 21.08 -29.93 -10.74
CA PHE A 371 20.68 -29.92 -12.14
C PHE A 371 21.74 -30.56 -13.04
N ASN A 372 21.30 -31.26 -14.08
CA ASN A 372 22.18 -31.64 -15.18
C ASN A 372 22.37 -30.47 -16.17
N THR A 373 23.18 -30.65 -17.21
CA THR A 373 23.44 -29.61 -18.23
C THR A 373 22.23 -29.23 -19.08
N LEU A 374 21.13 -29.99 -19.02
CA LEU A 374 19.86 -29.68 -19.68
C LEU A 374 18.91 -28.88 -18.77
N GLY A 375 19.34 -28.53 -17.55
CA GLY A 375 18.51 -27.82 -16.57
C GLY A 375 17.49 -28.70 -15.86
N GLN A 376 17.55 -30.02 -16.01
CA GLN A 376 16.63 -30.94 -15.33
C GLN A 376 17.09 -31.19 -13.90
N THR A 377 16.18 -31.10 -12.93
CA THR A 377 16.49 -31.42 -11.53
C THR A 377 16.72 -32.92 -11.34
N VAL A 378 17.94 -33.31 -10.95
CA VAL A 378 18.33 -34.71 -10.72
C VAL A 378 18.32 -35.11 -9.24
N LYS A 379 18.41 -34.14 -8.31
CA LYS A 379 18.35 -34.41 -6.86
C LYS A 379 17.87 -33.18 -6.10
N ARG A 380 17.22 -33.42 -4.96
CA ARG A 380 16.84 -32.40 -3.97
C ARG A 380 17.34 -32.82 -2.60
N LYS A 381 17.93 -31.89 -1.85
CA LYS A 381 18.44 -32.15 -0.50
C LYS A 381 17.94 -31.08 0.46
N ASN A 382 17.17 -31.49 1.47
CA ASN A 382 16.80 -30.61 2.56
C ASN A 382 18.03 -30.32 3.42
N ILE A 383 18.20 -29.05 3.80
CA ILE A 383 19.26 -28.62 4.71
C ILE A 383 18.71 -28.59 6.13
N THR A 384 19.44 -29.19 7.07
CA THR A 384 19.11 -29.20 8.51
C THR A 384 20.19 -28.41 9.24
N ASN A 385 19.98 -27.11 9.51
CA ASN A 385 20.78 -26.13 10.30
C ASN A 385 22.32 -26.28 10.42
N ASN A 386 22.95 -27.10 9.59
CA ASN A 386 24.36 -27.41 9.61
C ASN A 386 25.04 -26.54 8.55
N SER A 387 26.12 -25.88 8.96
CA SER A 387 26.94 -25.07 8.08
C SER A 387 27.70 -25.93 7.05
N LEU A 388 27.93 -27.22 7.32
CA LEU A 388 28.53 -28.17 6.37
C LEU A 388 27.53 -29.27 5.96
N ILE A 389 27.29 -29.37 4.65
CA ILE A 389 26.32 -30.27 4.05
C ILE A 389 27.07 -31.33 3.23
N SER A 390 26.90 -32.60 3.62
CA SER A 390 27.39 -33.74 2.83
C SER A 390 26.28 -34.32 1.97
N VAL A 391 26.56 -34.45 0.67
CA VAL A 391 25.64 -35.03 -0.32
C VAL A 391 26.31 -36.20 -1.01
N ASN A 392 25.72 -37.39 -0.85
CA ASN A 392 26.09 -38.54 -1.66
C ASN A 392 25.64 -38.30 -3.12
N VAL A 393 26.58 -38.41 -4.06
CA VAL A 393 26.38 -38.28 -5.51
C VAL A 393 26.86 -39.52 -6.26
N SER A 394 27.05 -40.66 -5.59
CA SER A 394 27.50 -41.91 -6.24
C SER A 394 26.50 -42.45 -7.25
N ASP A 395 25.23 -42.05 -7.12
CA ASP A 395 24.12 -42.33 -8.03
C ASP A 395 24.16 -41.48 -9.32
N PHE A 396 25.03 -40.47 -9.42
CA PHE A 396 25.12 -39.60 -10.59
C PHE A 396 26.01 -40.23 -11.66
N SER A 397 25.58 -40.17 -12.91
CA SER A 397 26.45 -40.50 -14.05
C SER A 397 27.60 -39.49 -14.17
N SER A 398 28.75 -39.93 -14.68
CA SER A 398 29.90 -39.05 -14.96
C SER A 398 29.48 -37.88 -15.85
N GLY A 399 29.85 -36.65 -15.46
CA GLY A 399 29.40 -35.45 -16.19
C GLY A 399 29.41 -34.18 -15.34
N MET A 400 28.92 -33.10 -15.93
CA MET A 400 28.83 -31.78 -15.32
C MET A 400 27.45 -31.56 -14.70
N TYR A 401 27.42 -30.98 -13.50
CA TYR A 401 26.22 -30.69 -12.75
C TYR A 401 26.29 -29.30 -12.10
N TYR A 402 25.12 -28.76 -11.79
CA TYR A 402 24.95 -27.47 -11.15
C TYR A 402 24.15 -27.61 -9.85
N ILE A 403 24.42 -26.74 -8.89
CA ILE A 403 23.78 -26.74 -7.57
C ILE A 403 23.27 -25.34 -7.30
N LYS A 404 22.00 -25.23 -6.92
CA LYS A 404 21.39 -23.96 -6.52
C LYS A 404 20.62 -24.12 -5.22
N LEU A 405 20.59 -23.07 -4.41
CA LEU A 405 19.71 -22.96 -3.26
C LEU A 405 18.30 -22.55 -3.75
N GLU A 406 17.28 -23.30 -3.33
CA GLU A 406 15.86 -23.01 -3.64
C GLU A 406 15.48 -21.60 -3.16
N ASN A 407 14.73 -20.87 -3.99
CA ASN A 407 14.25 -19.49 -3.71
C ASN A 407 15.37 -18.49 -3.37
N SER A 408 16.55 -18.65 -3.97
CA SER A 408 17.66 -17.70 -3.83
C SER A 408 18.09 -17.09 -5.17
N ASN A 409 18.62 -15.87 -5.09
CA ASN A 409 19.28 -15.17 -6.20
C ASN A 409 20.79 -15.47 -6.28
N ILE A 410 21.26 -16.53 -5.61
CA ILE A 410 22.66 -16.95 -5.63
C ILE A 410 22.96 -17.69 -6.95
N ASP A 411 24.13 -17.43 -7.51
CA ASP A 411 24.65 -18.17 -8.67
C ASP A 411 24.78 -19.67 -8.38
N ALA A 412 24.55 -20.46 -9.42
CA ALA A 412 24.68 -21.91 -9.29
C ALA A 412 26.16 -22.31 -9.22
N LEU A 413 26.51 -23.14 -8.23
CA LEU A 413 27.82 -23.78 -8.17
C LEU A 413 27.91 -24.91 -9.19
N LYS A 414 29.05 -25.02 -9.87
CA LYS A 414 29.33 -26.10 -10.83
C LYS A 414 30.25 -27.15 -10.22
N PHE A 415 29.96 -28.43 -10.44
CA PHE A 415 30.87 -29.54 -10.17
C PHE A 415 30.84 -30.61 -11.26
N ILE A 416 31.86 -31.47 -11.27
CA ILE A 416 32.06 -32.56 -12.23
C ILE A 416 32.09 -33.88 -11.44
N LYS A 417 31.18 -34.80 -11.78
CA LYS A 417 31.15 -36.18 -11.30
C LYS A 417 32.08 -37.03 -12.16
N ARG A 418 33.00 -37.76 -11.52
CA ARG A 418 33.84 -38.78 -12.17
C ARG A 418 33.10 -40.07 -12.41
#